data_AF-A0A7X0A9R2-F1
#
_entry.id   AF-A0A7X0A9R2-F1
#
_cell.length_a   1.000
_cell.length_b   1.000
_cell.length_c   1.000
_cell.angle_alpha   90.00
_cell.angle_beta   90.00
_cell.angle_gamma   90.00
#
_symmetry.space_group_name_H-M   'P 1'
#
loop_
_entity.id
_entity.type
_entity.pdbx_description
1 polymer ?
#
loop_
_entity_poly.entity_id
_entity_poly.type
_entity_poly.pdbx_seq_one_letter_code
_entity_poly.pdbx_strand_id
1 'polypeptide(L)'
;MPHTVSRYINTDDGTTRNILIEPVLTQASNSHLEFTGVYTIYKGNDHGEAHLLELQEIAPEIGESLPLTEDVRNPDFLGRLTYNNQRSKWEYTGGKLSAKEQGQIVEFIQTAK
;
A
#
# COMPACT_ATOMS: atom_id res chain seq x y z
N MET A 1 8.93 3.83 11.91
CA MET A 1 8.52 4.16 10.53
C MET A 1 7.55 3.08 10.06
N PRO A 2 6.52 3.43 9.26
CA PRO A 2 5.64 2.40 8.70
C PRO A 2 6.47 1.48 7.81
N HIS A 3 6.19 0.19 7.90
CA HIS A 3 6.85 -0.87 7.15
C HIS A 3 5.81 -1.71 6.41
N THR A 4 6.23 -2.39 5.35
CA THR A 4 5.36 -3.31 4.63
C THR A 4 4.93 -4.43 5.57
N VAL A 5 3.62 -4.71 5.62
CA VAL A 5 3.06 -5.78 6.46
C VAL A 5 2.13 -6.68 5.66
N SER A 6 2.19 -7.98 5.94
CA SER A 6 1.22 -8.96 5.48
C SER A 6 0.13 -9.16 6.54
N ARG A 7 -1.13 -9.16 6.11
CA ARG A 7 -2.30 -9.41 6.97
C ARG A 7 -3.34 -10.22 6.22
N TYR A 8 -4.11 -11.02 6.96
CA TYR A 8 -5.31 -11.64 6.41
C TYR A 8 -6.52 -10.74 6.69
N ILE A 9 -7.37 -10.56 5.68
CA ILE A 9 -8.69 -9.93 5.82
C ILE A 9 -9.79 -10.92 5.50
N ASN A 10 -10.96 -10.72 6.11
CA ASN A 10 -12.18 -11.43 5.72
C ASN A 10 -12.83 -10.70 4.56
N THR A 11 -13.09 -11.42 3.48
CA THR A 11 -13.79 -10.93 2.29
C THR A 11 -15.30 -10.94 2.52
N ASP A 12 -16.04 -10.34 1.59
CA ASP A 12 -17.51 -10.31 1.65
C ASP A 12 -18.15 -11.68 1.39
N ASP A 13 -17.47 -12.56 0.66
CA ASP A 13 -17.92 -13.94 0.39
C ASP A 13 -17.66 -14.91 1.56
N GLY A 14 -17.10 -14.43 2.67
CA GLY A 14 -16.83 -15.22 3.87
C GLY A 14 -15.51 -15.99 3.83
N THR A 15 -14.70 -15.84 2.78
CA THR A 15 -13.34 -16.38 2.75
C THR A 15 -12.34 -15.45 3.43
N THR A 16 -11.12 -15.93 3.60
CA THR A 16 -9.99 -15.10 4.02
C THR A 16 -9.02 -14.95 2.86
N ARG A 17 -8.42 -13.77 2.74
CA ARG A 17 -7.36 -13.51 1.76
C ARG A 17 -6.18 -12.82 2.41
N ASN A 18 -4.98 -13.19 2.00
CA ASN A 18 -3.79 -12.46 2.38
C ASN A 18 -3.66 -11.18 1.55
N ILE A 19 -3.27 -10.09 2.22
CA ILE A 19 -2.98 -8.81 1.61
C ILE A 19 -1.64 -8.29 2.10
N LEU A 20 -1.03 -7.45 1.28
CA LEU A 20 0.14 -6.66 1.62
C LEU A 20 -0.22 -5.20 1.68
N ILE A 21 0.22 -4.55 2.76
CA ILE A 21 0.01 -3.14 3.02
C ILE A 21 1.39 -2.48 2.97
N GLU A 22 1.68 -1.76 1.90
CA GLU A 22 2.98 -1.15 1.66
C GLU A 22 2.91 0.37 1.82
N PRO A 23 3.73 0.98 2.70
CA PRO A 23 3.79 2.43 2.80
C PRO A 23 4.55 3.04 1.61
N VAL A 24 3.94 4.04 0.99
CA VAL A 24 4.63 4.83 -0.04
C VAL A 24 5.55 5.84 0.64
N LEU A 25 6.84 5.73 0.35
CA LEU A 25 7.88 6.60 0.87
C LEU A 25 8.35 7.56 -0.22
N THR A 26 8.75 8.76 0.16
CA THR A 26 9.41 9.74 -0.70
C THR A 26 10.78 10.08 -0.13
N GLN A 27 11.74 10.40 -1.00
CA GLN A 27 13.07 10.81 -0.55
C GLN A 27 13.04 12.30 -0.24
N ALA A 28 13.28 12.64 1.02
CA ALA A 28 13.48 14.01 1.47
C ALA A 28 14.85 14.53 1.03
N SER A 29 15.00 15.86 1.05
CA SER A 29 16.21 16.58 0.60
C SER A 29 17.50 16.19 1.33
N ASN A 30 17.39 15.51 2.47
CA ASN A 30 18.49 15.01 3.31
C ASN A 30 18.76 13.51 3.11
N SER A 31 18.24 12.90 2.03
CA SER A 31 18.33 11.46 1.75
C SER A 31 17.62 10.55 2.76
N HIS A 32 16.77 11.10 3.64
CA HIS A 32 15.87 10.29 4.45
C HIS A 32 14.61 9.91 3.67
N LEU A 33 14.08 8.73 3.93
CA LEU A 33 12.78 8.31 3.44
C LEU A 33 11.68 8.81 4.39
N GLU A 34 10.75 9.59 3.85
CA GLU A 34 9.59 10.11 4.55
C GLU A 34 8.32 9.43 4.07
N PHE A 35 7.46 9.08 5.03
CA PHE A 35 6.18 8.48 4.71
C PHE A 35 5.20 9.53 4.16
N THR A 36 4.61 9.24 3.00
CA THR A 36 3.75 10.18 2.27
C THR A 36 2.31 10.27 2.79
N GLY A 37 1.91 9.40 3.74
CA GLY A 37 0.50 9.26 4.12
C GLY A 37 -0.27 8.24 3.29
N VAL A 38 0.34 7.70 2.23
CA VAL A 38 -0.29 6.75 1.31
C VAL A 38 0.19 5.33 1.58
N TYR A 39 -0.75 4.39 1.65
CA TYR A 39 -0.49 2.96 1.60
C TYR A 39 -1.01 2.38 0.28
N THR A 40 -0.19 1.59 -0.38
CA THR A 40 -0.59 0.78 -1.52
C THR A 40 -0.90 -0.64 -1.05
N ILE A 41 -2.04 -1.16 -1.48
CA ILE A 41 -2.55 -2.46 -1.06
C ILE A 41 -2.45 -3.44 -2.22
N TYR A 42 -1.86 -4.60 -1.96
CA TYR A 42 -1.73 -5.67 -2.94
C TYR A 42 -2.29 -6.99 -2.39
N LYS A 43 -2.55 -7.95 -3.28
CA LYS A 43 -2.69 -9.35 -2.88
C LYS A 43 -1.36 -9.81 -2.31
N GLY A 44 -1.41 -10.48 -1.17
CA GLY A 44 -0.26 -11.21 -0.66
C GLY A 44 -0.36 -12.69 -1.01
N ASN A 45 0.78 -13.36 -1.04
CA ASN A 45 0.84 -14.82 -1.05
C ASN A 45 0.98 -15.38 0.39
N ASP A 46 0.97 -16.71 0.53
CA ASP A 46 1.08 -17.39 1.83
C ASP A 46 2.45 -17.23 2.50
N HIS A 47 3.43 -16.66 1.79
CA HIS A 47 4.74 -16.29 2.31
C HIS A 47 4.83 -14.81 2.72
N GLY A 48 3.75 -14.04 2.53
CA GLY A 48 3.74 -12.59 2.80
C GLY A 48 4.54 -11.78 1.79
N GLU A 49 4.70 -12.30 0.57
CA GLU A 49 5.39 -11.65 -0.54
C GLU A 49 4.37 -11.27 -1.64
N ALA A 50 4.62 -10.16 -2.33
CA ALA A 50 3.91 -9.80 -3.55
C ALA A 50 4.87 -10.05 -4.71
N HIS A 51 4.33 -10.55 -5.83
CA HIS A 51 4.98 -10.37 -7.12
C HIS A 51 4.75 -8.91 -7.55
N LEU A 52 5.42 -7.99 -6.87
CA LEU A 52 5.56 -6.63 -7.38
C LEU A 52 6.25 -6.76 -8.73
N LEU A 53 5.63 -6.22 -9.79
CA LEU A 53 6.35 -6.00 -11.05
C LEU A 53 7.67 -5.35 -10.67
N GLU A 54 8.78 -6.00 -11.05
CA GLU A 54 10.14 -5.73 -10.60
C GLU A 54 10.36 -4.25 -10.28
N LEU A 55 10.74 -3.96 -9.03
CA LEU A 55 11.28 -2.66 -8.63
C LEU A 55 12.28 -2.24 -9.70
N GLN A 56 11.93 -1.24 -10.51
CA GLN A 56 12.91 -0.62 -11.38
C GLN A 56 13.97 -0.03 -10.45
N GLU A 57 15.23 -0.46 -10.61
CA GLU A 57 16.36 0.17 -9.92
C GLU A 57 16.20 1.67 -10.03
N ILE A 58 16.21 2.35 -8.88
CA ILE A 58 16.14 3.80 -8.82
C ILE A 58 17.37 4.31 -9.58
N ALA A 59 17.17 4.74 -10.83
CA ALA A 59 18.25 5.30 -11.62
C ALA A 59 18.79 6.54 -10.86
N PRO A 60 20.08 6.59 -10.53
CA PRO A 60 20.63 7.60 -9.62
C PRO A 60 20.74 9.01 -10.24
N GLU A 61 20.16 9.26 -11.42
CA GLU A 61 20.33 10.52 -12.12
C GLU A 61 19.00 11.05 -12.68
N ILE A 62 18.65 12.25 -12.20
CA ILE A 62 17.70 13.23 -12.78
C ILE A 62 16.21 12.87 -12.67
N GLY A 63 15.58 13.38 -11.61
CA GLY A 63 14.63 14.49 -11.81
C GLY A 63 13.39 14.24 -12.65
N GLU A 64 12.71 13.12 -12.48
CA GLU A 64 11.25 12.99 -12.58
C GLU A 64 10.90 11.62 -12.02
N SER A 65 10.13 11.58 -10.92
CA SER A 65 9.58 10.34 -10.43
C SER A 65 8.71 9.76 -11.54
N LEU A 66 9.24 8.82 -12.33
CA LEU A 66 8.43 8.07 -13.28
C LEU A 66 7.21 7.57 -12.50
N PRO A 67 5.98 7.82 -12.99
CA PRO A 67 4.80 7.31 -12.31
C PRO A 67 5.00 5.81 -12.17
N LEU A 68 4.96 5.33 -10.91
CA LEU A 68 4.87 3.91 -10.58
C LEU A 68 4.04 3.26 -11.67
N THR A 69 4.63 2.35 -12.46
CA THR A 69 3.97 1.62 -13.55
C THR A 69 2.53 1.40 -13.13
N GLU A 70 1.57 2.11 -13.76
CA GLU A 70 0.26 2.40 -13.16
C GLU A 70 -0.20 1.21 -12.31
N ASP A 71 -0.24 1.30 -10.98
CA ASP A 71 -0.52 0.14 -10.11
C ASP A 71 -1.77 -0.64 -10.58
N VAL A 72 -2.70 0.07 -11.23
CA VAL A 72 -3.88 -0.44 -11.95
C VAL A 72 -3.58 -1.57 -12.95
N ARG A 73 -2.38 -1.60 -13.54
CA ARG A 73 -1.90 -2.64 -14.47
C ARG A 73 -1.34 -3.87 -13.74
N ASN A 74 -1.02 -3.76 -12.46
CA ASN A 74 -0.64 -4.90 -11.65
C ASN A 74 -1.92 -5.69 -11.27
N PRO A 75 -2.07 -6.96 -11.68
CA PRO A 75 -3.26 -7.76 -11.37
C PRO A 75 -3.46 -8.00 -9.86
N ASP A 76 -2.41 -7.80 -9.06
CA ASP A 76 -2.44 -7.92 -7.61
C ASP A 76 -2.69 -6.61 -6.89
N PHE A 77 -2.75 -5.49 -7.61
CA PHE A 77 -3.17 -4.23 -7.01
C PHE A 77 -4.61 -4.31 -6.53
N LEU A 78 -4.78 -4.05 -5.24
CA LEU A 78 -6.07 -4.04 -4.59
C LEU A 78 -6.61 -2.64 -4.40
N GLY A 79 -5.76 -1.61 -4.27
CA GLY A 79 -6.15 -0.20 -4.16
C GLY A 79 -5.14 0.62 -3.35
N ARG A 80 -5.44 1.90 -3.14
CA ARG A 80 -4.63 2.82 -2.31
C ARG A 80 -5.45 3.40 -1.18
N LEU A 81 -4.84 3.53 -0.01
CA LEU A 81 -5.41 4.18 1.15
C LEU A 81 -4.58 5.41 1.51
N THR A 82 -5.19 6.59 1.45
CA THR A 82 -4.51 7.87 1.69
C THR A 82 -5.03 8.47 2.98
N TYR A 83 -4.15 8.70 3.94
CA TYR A 83 -4.46 9.46 5.14
C TYR A 83 -4.24 10.95 4.90
N ASN A 84 -5.11 11.78 5.49
CA ASN A 84 -4.81 13.20 5.64
C ASN A 84 -3.58 13.40 6.55
N ASN A 85 -3.01 14.60 6.55
CA ASN A 85 -1.83 14.97 7.36
C ASN A 85 -1.99 14.69 8.88
N GLN A 86 -3.21 14.49 9.37
CA GLN A 86 -3.52 14.20 10.77
C GLN A 86 -3.83 12.72 11.05
N ARG A 87 -3.77 11.84 10.04
CA ARG A 87 -4.17 10.42 10.09
C ARG A 87 -5.58 10.16 10.64
N SER A 88 -6.43 11.18 10.65
CA SER A 88 -7.77 11.16 11.25
C SER A 88 -8.85 10.83 10.22
N LYS A 89 -8.57 11.09 8.94
CA LYS A 89 -9.44 10.75 7.82
C LYS A 89 -8.63 10.00 6.78
N TRP A 90 -9.26 9.01 6.17
CA TRP A 90 -8.68 8.23 5.09
C TRP A 90 -9.61 8.25 3.88
N GLU A 91 -9.02 8.12 2.71
CA GLU A 91 -9.72 7.93 1.44
C GLU A 91 -9.15 6.70 0.75
N TYR A 92 -10.03 5.94 0.09
CA TYR A 92 -9.65 4.76 -0.65
C TYR A 92 -9.89 4.93 -2.15
N THR A 93 -8.90 4.60 -2.98
CA THR A 93 -8.95 4.82 -4.44
C THR A 93 -8.36 3.66 -5.23
N GLY A 94 -8.71 3.57 -6.52
CA GLY A 94 -8.07 2.69 -7.51
C GLY A 94 -8.35 1.19 -7.34
N GLY A 95 -9.16 0.79 -6.36
CA GLY A 95 -9.24 -0.58 -5.89
C GLY A 95 -10.61 -1.25 -5.94
N LYS A 96 -10.63 -2.56 -5.67
CA LYS A 96 -11.84 -3.40 -5.66
C LYS A 96 -12.29 -3.85 -4.27
N LEU A 97 -11.64 -3.38 -3.20
CA LEU A 97 -12.01 -3.78 -1.85
C LEU A 97 -13.34 -3.14 -1.45
N SER A 98 -14.18 -3.92 -0.77
CA SER A 98 -15.43 -3.45 -0.19
C SER A 98 -15.17 -2.50 1.00
N ALA A 99 -16.18 -1.75 1.42
CA ALA A 99 -16.07 -0.88 2.59
C ALA A 99 -15.70 -1.67 3.87
N LYS A 100 -16.15 -2.92 3.99
CA LYS A 100 -15.83 -3.81 5.12
C LYS A 100 -14.38 -4.26 5.08
N GLU A 101 -13.88 -4.63 3.90
CA GLU A 101 -12.47 -4.98 3.68
C GLU A 101 -11.55 -3.79 3.96
N GLN A 102 -11.92 -2.59 3.46
CA GLN A 102 -11.20 -1.35 3.72
C GLN A 102 -11.13 -1.04 5.23
N GLY A 103 -12.23 -1.22 5.97
CA GLY A 103 -12.28 -0.99 7.41
C GLY A 103 -11.29 -1.85 8.19
N GLN A 104 -11.14 -3.13 7.83
CA GLN A 104 -10.15 -4.03 8.45
C GLN A 104 -8.71 -3.54 8.21
N ILE A 105 -8.42 -3.04 7.01
CA ILE A 105 -7.09 -2.48 6.67
C ILE A 105 -6.78 -1.25 7.50
N VAL A 106 -7.74 -0.33 7.62
CA VAL A 106 -7.60 0.89 8.44
C VAL A 106 -7.32 0.52 9.90
N GLU A 107 -8.05 -0.46 10.42
CA GLU A 107 -7.86 -0.95 11.79
C GLU A 107 -6.44 -1.51 11.98
N PHE A 108 -5.93 -2.32 11.04
CA PHE A 108 -4.55 -2.83 11.10
C PHE A 108 -3.52 -1.70 11.11
N ILE A 109 -3.69 -0.69 10.26
CA ILE A 109 -2.77 0.45 10.17
C ILE A 109 -2.79 1.28 11.46
N GLN A 110 -3.98 1.49 12.05
CA GLN A 110 -4.13 2.31 13.27
C GLN A 110 -3.65 1.60 14.54
N THR A 111 -3.74 0.26 14.57
CA THR A 111 -3.32 -0.57 15.70
C THR A 111 -1.84 -0.94 15.66
N ALA A 112 -1.21 -0.94 14.48
CA ALA A 112 0.23 -1.07 14.30
C ALA A 112 0.95 0.20 14.77
N LYS A 113 1.13 0.34 16.09
CA LYS A 113 1.99 1.35 16.71
C LYS A 113 3.44 0.90 16.77
#